data_AF-A0A946QG26-F1
#
_entry.id   AF-A0A946QG26-F1
#
_cell.length_a   1.000
_cell.length_b   1.000
_cell.length_c   1.000
_cell.angle_alpha   90.00
_cell.angle_beta   90.00
_cell.angle_gamma   90.00
#
_symmetry.space_group_name_H-M   'P 1'
#
loop_
_entity.id
_entity.type
_entity.pdbx_description
1 polymer ?
#
loop_
_entity_poly.entity_id
_entity_poly.type
_entity_poly.pdbx_seq_one_letter_code
_entity_poly.pdbx_strand_id
1 'polypeptide(L)' 'MRTLEGVNRFKEIRAKSLPSIALDDEIVYSSIIPGQEILQEEILKRFQKKNPNHTETKEIYDENSSSGVRL' A
#
# COMPACT_ATOMS: atom_id res chain seq x y z
N MET A 1 -15.50 13.29 -12.19
CA MET A 1 -16.59 13.62 -11.24
C MET A 1 -16.20 13.10 -9.86
N ARG A 2 -16.37 13.86 -8.77
CA ARG A 2 -16.06 13.39 -7.40
C ARG A 2 -17.36 13.02 -6.68
N THR A 3 -17.41 11.88 -5.98
CA THR A 3 -18.57 11.48 -5.16
C THR A 3 -18.54 12.14 -3.79
N LEU A 4 -19.70 12.35 -3.16
CA LEU A 4 -19.79 12.91 -1.79
C LEU A 4 -18.99 12.06 -0.79
N GLU A 5 -19.11 10.74 -0.90
CA GLU A 5 -18.35 9.78 -0.09
C GLU A 5 -16.83 9.94 -0.28
N GLY A 6 -16.36 10.06 -1.53
CA GLY A 6 -14.94 10.28 -1.82
C GLY A 6 -14.43 11.61 -1.28
N VAL A 7 -15.25 12.67 -1.29
CA VAL A 7 -14.91 13.97 -0.70
C VAL A 7 -14.84 13.89 0.82
N ASN A 8 -15.74 13.15 1.48
CA ASN A 8 -15.72 12.97 2.93
C ASN A 8 -14.49 12.17 3.36
N ARG A 9 -14.21 11.04 2.71
CA ARG A 9 -12.99 10.26 2.97
C ARG A 9 -11.72 11.08 2.78
N PHE A 10 -11.65 11.92 1.73
CA PHE A 10 -10.53 12.84 1.50
C PHE A 10 -10.31 13.82 2.66
N LYS A 11 -11.39 14.34 3.25
CA LYS A 11 -11.33 15.24 4.42
C LYS A 11 -10.90 14.49 5.69
N GLU A 12 -11.43 13.28 5.91
CA GLU A 12 -11.11 12.43 7.06
C GLU A 12 -9.61 12.12 7.11
N ILE A 13 -9.03 11.72 5.99
CA ILE A 13 -7.60 11.38 5.88
C ILE A 13 -6.68 12.61 5.81
N ARG A 14 -7.22 13.84 5.84
CA ARG A 14 -6.47 15.12 5.75
C ARG A 14 -5.51 15.20 4.55
N ALA A 15 -5.86 14.58 3.42
CA ALA A 15 -5.04 14.63 2.22
C ALA A 15 -5.00 16.06 1.63
N LYS A 16 -3.84 16.47 1.12
CA LYS A 16 -3.66 17.80 0.49
C LYS A 16 -4.03 17.81 -1.00
N SER A 17 -3.92 16.67 -1.67
CA SER A 17 -4.06 16.52 -3.13
C SER A 17 -4.52 15.12 -3.52
N LEU A 18 -5.02 14.94 -4.74
CA LEU A 18 -5.35 13.63 -5.30
C LEU A 18 -4.46 13.36 -6.54
N PRO A 19 -4.11 12.09 -6.83
CA PRO A 19 -4.39 10.91 -6.00
C PRO A 19 -3.58 10.90 -4.70
N SER A 20 -4.08 10.20 -3.67
CA SER A 20 -3.37 9.99 -2.40
C SER A 20 -3.62 8.56 -1.91
N ILE A 21 -2.64 8.00 -1.21
CA ILE A 21 -2.73 6.69 -0.54
C ILE A 21 -2.59 6.89 0.96
N ALA A 22 -3.57 6.40 1.69
CA ALA A 22 -3.53 6.30 3.15
C ALA A 22 -3.28 4.84 3.56
N LEU A 23 -2.36 4.62 4.50
CA LEU A 23 -2.15 3.34 5.17
C LEU A 23 -2.25 3.58 6.67
N ASP A 24 -3.02 2.76 7.38
CA ASP A 24 -3.23 2.89 8.83
C ASP A 24 -3.65 4.30 9.27
N ASP A 25 -4.62 4.87 8.55
CA ASP A 25 -5.15 6.22 8.75
C ASP A 25 -4.13 7.37 8.54
N GLU A 26 -2.94 7.06 8.03
CA GLU A 26 -1.90 8.04 7.70
C GLU A 26 -1.71 8.20 6.19
N ILE A 27 -1.62 9.43 5.70
CA ILE A 27 -1.22 9.70 4.31
C ILE A 27 0.25 9.37 4.13
N VAL A 28 0.53 8.38 3.27
CA VAL A 28 1.89 7.94 2.96
C VAL A 28 2.36 8.52 1.63
N TYR A 29 1.45 8.59 0.66
CA TYR A 29 1.74 9.16 -0.66
C TYR A 29 0.68 10.19 -1.03
N SER A 30 1.14 11.36 -1.47
CA SER A 30 0.30 12.45 -1.95
C SER A 30 0.70 12.84 -3.36
N SER A 31 -0.28 13.16 -4.21
CA SER A 31 -0.13 13.62 -5.60
C SER A 31 0.36 12.57 -6.60
N ILE A 32 0.93 11.44 -6.15
CA ILE A 32 1.52 10.41 -7.00
C ILE A 32 1.18 9.03 -6.43
N ILE A 33 0.76 8.10 -7.28
CA ILE A 33 0.65 6.68 -6.95
C ILE A 33 2.05 6.06 -7.15
N PRO A 34 2.68 5.50 -6.09
CA PRO A 34 4.00 4.88 -6.21
C PRO A 34 3.94 3.62 -7.08
N GLY A 35 5.11 3.16 -7.55
CA GLY A 35 5.26 1.86 -8.19
C GLY A 35 4.87 0.70 -7.26
N GLN A 36 4.60 -0.48 -7.83
CA GLN A 36 4.12 -1.64 -7.06
C GLN A 36 5.15 -2.09 -6.02
N GLU A 37 6.42 -2.08 -6.39
CA GLU A 37 7.55 -2.50 -5.56
C GLU A 37 7.64 -1.62 -4.30
N ILE A 38 7.58 -0.31 -4.49
CA ILE A 38 7.62 0.69 -3.41
C ILE A 38 6.40 0.53 -2.48
N LEU A 39 5.23 0.29 -3.05
CA LEU A 39 4.01 0.10 -2.28
C LEU A 39 4.05 -1.21 -1.45
N GLN A 40 4.56 -2.29 -2.03
CA GLN A 40 4.72 -3.58 -1.35
C GLN A 40 5.69 -3.47 -0.17
N GLU A 41 6.85 -2.85 -0.38
CA GLU A 41 7.84 -2.64 0.67
C GLU A 41 7.26 -1.88 1.87
N GLU A 42 6.50 -0.81 1.61
CA GLU A 42 5.91 0.01 2.67
C GLU A 42 4.82 -0.74 3.44
N ILE A 43 4.00 -1.55 2.76
CA ILE A 43 3.01 -2.43 3.39
C ILE A 43 3.70 -3.47 4.28
N LEU A 44 4.73 -4.15 3.76
CA LEU A 44 5.48 -5.17 4.49
C LEU A 44 6.17 -4.59 5.73
N LYS A 45 6.80 -3.43 5.59
CA LYS A 45 7.46 -2.73 6.69
C LYS A 45 6.48 -2.39 7.82
N ARG A 46 5.30 -1.87 7.48
CA ARG A 46 4.25 -1.56 8.46
C ARG A 46 3.71 -2.82 9.12
N PHE A 47 3.51 -3.88 8.35
CA PHE A 47 3.06 -5.16 8.86
C PHE A 47 4.05 -5.77 9.87
N GLN A 48 5.35 -5.79 9.54
CA GLN A 48 6.41 -6.27 10.45
C GLN A 48 6.48 -5.44 11.73
N LYS A 49 6.34 -4.11 11.63
CA LYS A 49 6.31 -3.22 12.79
C LYS A 49 5.14 -3.53 13.73
N LYS A 50 3.98 -3.89 13.18
CA LYS A 50 2.78 -4.27 13.95
C LYS A 50 2.85 -5.69 14.51
N ASN A 51 3.61 -6.57 13.86
CA ASN A 51 3.67 -8.00 14.18
C ASN A 51 5.13 -8.44 14.40
N PRO A 52 5.79 -7.99 15.48
CA PRO A 52 7.21 -8.26 15.71
C PRO A 52 7.56 -9.75 15.90
N ASN A 53 6.58 -10.59 16.21
CA ASN A 53 6.75 -12.03 16.38
C ASN A 53 6.38 -12.85 15.12
N HIS A 54 5.94 -12.21 14.04
CA HIS A 54 5.54 -12.88 12.82
C HIS A 54 6.72 -12.93 11.84
N THR A 55 7.46 -14.04 11.90
CA THR A 55 8.73 -14.23 11.14
C THR A 55 8.53 -14.99 9.82
N GLU A 56 7.29 -15.19 9.37
CA GLU A 56 6.96 -16.13 8.29
C GLU A 56 6.22 -15.45 7.13
N THR A 57 6.89 -14.62 6.33
CA THR A 57 6.30 -14.20 5.03
C THR A 57 7.31 -14.00 3.89
N LYS A 58 8.63 -14.07 4.16
CA LYS A 58 9.62 -13.90 3.09
C LYS A 58 9.69 -15.08 2.13
N GLU A 59 9.26 -16.27 2.53
CA GLU A 59 9.40 -17.48 1.70
C GLU A 59 8.35 -17.54 0.58
N ILE A 60 7.11 -17.09 0.84
CA ILE A 60 5.96 -17.35 -0.06
C ILE A 60 5.99 -16.51 -1.36
N TYR A 61 6.68 -15.37 -1.37
CA TYR A 61 6.70 -14.46 -2.53
C TYR A 61 7.85 -14.72 -3.51
N ASP A 62 8.94 -15.37 -3.09
CA ASP A 62 10.04 -15.76 -4.00
C ASP A 62 9.67 -16.96 -4.89
N GLU A 63 8.76 -17.83 -4.43
CA GLU A 63 8.39 -19.08 -5.13
C GLU A 63 7.60 -18.83 -6.41
N ASN A 64 6.92 -17.69 -6.51
CA ASN A 64 6.06 -17.34 -7.66
C ASN A 64 6.79 -16.54 -8.75
N SER A 65 8.07 -16.18 -8.55
CA SER A 65 8.88 -15.54 -9.60
C SER A 65 9.48 -16.51 -10.61
N SER A 66 9.32 -17.84 -10.41
CA SER A 66 9.89 -18.84 -11.32
C SER A 66 8.88 -19.59 -12.19
N SER A 67 7.57 -19.35 -12.04
CA SER A 67 6.53 -19.87 -12.93
C SER A 67 6.22 -18.85 -14.03
N GLY A 68 7.18 -18.69 -14.94
CA GLY A 68 6.98 -17.99 -16.20
C GLY A 68 5.75 -18.52 -16.92
N VAL A 69 4.79 -17.64 -17.19
CA VAL A 69 3.72 -17.88 -18.16
C VAL A 69 4.40 -18.01 -19.52
N ARG A 70 4.64 -19.24 -19.96
CA ARG A 70 4.93 -19.53 -21.37
C ARG A 70 3.64 -19.32 -22.14
N LEU A 71 3.60 -18.28 -22.98
CA LEU A 71 2.69 -18.17 -24.12
C LEU A 71 2.99 -19.27 -25.14
#